data_AF-A0A0L0MX32-F1
#
_entry.id   AF-A0A0L0MX32-F1
#
_cell.length_a   1.000
_cell.length_b   1.000
_cell.length_c   1.000
_cell.angle_alpha   90.00
_cell.angle_beta   90.00
_cell.angle_gamma   90.00
#
_symmetry.space_group_name_H-M   'P 1'
#
loop_
_entity.id
_entity.type
_entity.pdbx_description
1 polymer ?
#
loop_
_entity_poly.entity_id
_entity_poly.type
_entity_poly.pdbx_seq_one_letter_code
_entity_poly.pdbx_strand_id
1 'polypeptide(L)'
;MLWNDFQGSWRVDLSGHAKEKAQEEPQAHADIFVHHAKVYVLGDRYRITALMEVSFDKLHRALVDYTVSESRLNDIVALLRYCYTELSPDRLKRFVVHYAACKVKKLWKSVEFQQLLEEHGSMSRALVELLLLKFD
;
A
#
# COMPACT_ATOMS: atom_id res chain seq x y z
N MET A 1 -0.47 -0.54 -18.32
CA MET A 1 -1.55 -1.45 -17.89
C MET A 1 -1.67 -1.52 -16.38
N LEU A 2 -0.76 -2.17 -15.62
CA LEU A 2 -0.92 -2.28 -14.15
C LEU A 2 -1.09 -0.96 -13.38
N TRP A 3 -0.37 0.11 -13.74
CA TRP A 3 -0.54 1.38 -13.01
C TRP A 3 -1.95 1.98 -13.20
N ASN A 4 -2.48 1.92 -14.43
CA ASN A 4 -3.83 2.39 -14.72
C ASN A 4 -4.87 1.52 -14.00
N ASP A 5 -4.65 0.21 -13.96
CA ASP A 5 -5.47 -0.74 -13.19
C ASP A 5 -5.42 -0.41 -11.69
N PHE A 6 -4.23 -0.22 -11.11
CA PHE A 6 -4.06 0.19 -9.72
C PHE A 6 -4.80 1.51 -9.39
N GLN A 7 -4.81 2.48 -10.30
CA GLN A 7 -5.53 3.75 -10.10
C GLN A 7 -7.06 3.59 -10.09
N GLY A 8 -7.60 2.55 -10.74
CA GLY A 8 -9.03 2.30 -10.86
C GLY A 8 -9.57 1.27 -9.86
N SER A 9 -8.91 0.13 -9.75
CA SER A 9 -9.43 -1.10 -9.12
C SER A 9 -9.55 -1.06 -7.60
N TRP A 10 -9.02 -0.02 -6.96
CA TRP A 10 -9.02 0.14 -5.50
C TRP A 10 -9.84 1.33 -4.99
N ARG A 11 -10.50 2.08 -5.88
CA ARG A 11 -11.33 3.22 -5.49
C ARG A 11 -12.49 2.75 -4.62
N VAL A 12 -12.70 3.43 -3.50
CA VAL A 12 -13.87 3.26 -2.65
C VAL A 12 -14.81 4.43 -2.90
N ASP A 13 -16.09 4.14 -3.16
CA ASP A 13 -17.10 5.19 -3.26
C ASP A 13 -17.43 5.71 -1.85
N LEU A 14 -16.82 6.84 -1.50
CA LEU A 14 -17.03 7.53 -0.23
C LEU A 14 -17.95 8.75 -0.37
N SER A 15 -18.75 8.83 -1.43
CA SER A 15 -19.67 9.97 -1.66
C SER A 15 -20.61 10.26 -0.47
N GLY A 16 -20.86 9.29 0.41
CA GLY A 16 -21.62 9.45 1.66
C GLY A 16 -20.84 9.92 2.91
N HIS A 17 -19.50 10.03 2.87
CA HIS A 17 -18.65 10.25 4.06
C HIS A 17 -17.84 11.56 4.02
N ALA A 18 -18.14 12.47 3.10
CA ALA A 18 -17.33 13.66 2.90
C ALA A 18 -17.58 14.77 3.94
N LYS A 19 -16.61 14.95 4.85
CA LYS A 19 -15.92 16.24 5.09
C LYS A 19 -14.77 16.02 6.08
N GLU A 20 -13.54 16.21 5.61
CA GLU A 20 -12.58 17.11 6.26
C GLU A 20 -11.29 17.18 5.44
N LYS A 21 -10.97 18.41 5.00
CA LYS A 21 -9.62 18.77 4.60
C LYS A 21 -8.85 19.02 5.89
N ALA A 22 -7.89 18.17 6.21
CA ALA A 22 -6.82 18.52 7.14
C ALA A 22 -5.58 18.84 6.28
N GLN A 23 -5.21 20.13 6.25
CA GLN A 23 -3.85 20.54 5.93
C GLN A 23 -3.01 20.31 7.17
N GLU A 24 -2.03 19.43 7.11
CA GLU A 24 -0.96 19.37 8.11
C GLU A 24 0.39 19.23 7.42
N GLU A 25 1.27 20.19 7.74
CA GLU A 25 2.67 20.37 7.37
C GLU A 25 3.44 20.48 8.71
N PRO A 26 4.74 20.19 8.75
CA PRO A 26 5.35 18.86 8.77
C PRO A 26 5.87 18.54 10.18
N GLN A 27 5.34 17.50 10.82
CA GLN A 27 5.89 16.98 12.08
C GLN A 27 6.37 15.55 11.85
N ALA A 28 7.70 15.41 11.83
CA ALA A 28 8.48 14.17 11.83
C ALA A 28 7.68 12.98 11.27
N HIS A 29 7.48 12.95 9.95
CA HIS A 29 6.55 12.04 9.28
C HIS A 29 6.79 10.58 9.72
N ALA A 30 6.03 10.13 10.70
CA ALA A 30 5.72 8.72 10.84
C ALA A 30 5.18 8.29 9.48
N ASP A 31 5.73 7.20 8.93
CA ASP A 31 5.39 6.69 7.60
C ASP A 31 3.85 6.68 7.44
N ILE A 32 3.35 7.64 6.65
CA ILE A 32 1.93 7.91 6.49
C ILE A 32 1.21 6.69 5.92
N PHE A 33 1.92 5.85 5.16
CA PHE A 33 1.38 4.63 4.61
C PHE A 33 1.16 3.59 5.70
N VAL A 34 2.17 3.36 6.54
CA VAL A 34 2.06 2.45 7.68
C VAL A 34 0.98 2.94 8.66
N HIS A 35 0.85 4.25 8.86
CA HIS A 35 -0.21 4.82 9.68
C HIS A 35 -1.60 4.46 9.15
N HIS A 36 -1.91 4.75 7.89
CA HIS A 36 -3.21 4.40 7.30
C HIS A 36 -3.45 2.89 7.24
N ALA A 37 -2.40 2.09 6.99
CA ALA A 37 -2.48 0.63 7.03
C ALA A 37 -2.84 0.12 8.44
N LYS A 38 -2.26 0.67 9.51
CA LYS A 38 -2.62 0.33 10.89
C LYS A 38 -4.06 0.67 11.22
N VAL A 39 -4.53 1.84 10.81
CA VAL A 39 -5.94 2.25 11.01
C VAL A 39 -6.88 1.34 10.22
N TYR A 40 -6.50 0.91 9.02
CA TYR A 40 -7.24 -0.08 8.25
C TYR A 40 -7.37 -1.42 9.00
N VAL A 41 -6.24 -1.95 9.51
CA VAL A 41 -6.23 -3.21 10.27
C VAL A 41 -7.07 -3.10 11.54
N LEU A 42 -7.04 -1.95 12.21
CA LEU A 42 -7.92 -1.67 13.37
C LEU A 42 -9.40 -1.71 12.95
N GLY A 43 -9.75 -1.02 11.87
CA GLY A 43 -11.13 -0.99 11.34
C GLY A 43 -11.63 -2.38 10.98
N ASP A 44 -10.81 -3.20 10.30
CA ASP A 44 -11.15 -4.58 9.96
C ASP A 44 -11.30 -5.45 11.22
N ARG A 45 -10.34 -5.38 12.15
CA ARG A 45 -10.34 -6.17 13.39
C ARG A 45 -11.58 -5.94 14.25
N TYR A 46 -12.02 -4.69 14.37
CA TYR A 46 -13.18 -4.31 15.18
C TYR A 46 -14.47 -4.15 14.36
N ARG A 47 -14.46 -4.54 13.07
CA ARG A 47 -15.62 -4.44 12.15
C ARG A 47 -16.21 -3.03 12.05
N ILE A 48 -15.35 -2.01 12.13
CA ILE A 48 -15.72 -0.61 11.93
C ILE A 48 -15.53 -0.29 10.44
N THR A 49 -16.51 -0.69 9.63
CA THR A 49 -16.43 -0.62 8.15
C THR A 49 -16.08 0.77 7.65
N ALA A 50 -16.72 1.82 8.17
CA ALA A 50 -16.44 3.20 7.74
C ALA A 50 -14.96 3.61 7.99
N LEU A 51 -14.38 3.21 9.11
CA LEU A 51 -12.98 3.50 9.44
C LEU A 51 -12.03 2.72 8.53
N MET A 52 -12.33 1.45 8.29
CA MET A 52 -11.59 0.61 7.34
C MET A 52 -11.61 1.22 5.93
N GLU A 53 -12.77 1.66 5.46
CA GLU A 53 -12.94 2.21 4.11
C GLU A 53 -12.24 3.57 3.94
N VAL A 54 -12.42 4.48 4.90
CA VAL A 54 -11.78 5.81 4.86
C VAL A 54 -10.25 5.69 4.96
N SER A 55 -9.73 4.81 5.81
CA SER A 55 -8.27 4.59 5.89
C SER A 55 -7.70 3.94 4.63
N PHE A 56 -8.43 3.00 4.02
CA PHE A 56 -8.03 2.38 2.75
C PHE A 56 -7.96 3.40 1.60
N ASP A 57 -8.97 4.24 1.47
CA ASP A 57 -9.02 5.30 0.45
C ASP A 57 -7.92 6.35 0.66
N LYS A 58 -7.68 6.77 1.91
CA LYS A 58 -6.55 7.67 2.22
C LYS A 58 -5.21 7.06 1.85
N LEU A 59 -5.00 5.78 2.13
CA LEU A 59 -3.79 5.06 1.73
C LEU A 59 -3.66 4.98 0.19
N HIS A 60 -4.75 4.68 -0.52
CA HIS A 60 -4.77 4.64 -1.98
C HIS A 60 -4.40 5.98 -2.59
N ARG A 61 -5.04 7.06 -2.16
CA ARG A 61 -4.72 8.42 -2.64
C ARG A 61 -3.27 8.79 -2.35
N ALA A 62 -2.81 8.53 -1.13
CA ALA A 62 -1.44 8.81 -0.74
C ALA A 62 -0.44 8.08 -1.65
N LEU A 63 -0.68 6.80 -2.00
CA LEU A 63 0.17 6.04 -2.91
C LEU A 63 0.05 6.46 -4.38
N VAL A 64 -1.12 6.94 -4.81
CA VAL A 64 -1.33 7.47 -6.17
C VAL A 64 -0.57 8.79 -6.37
N ASP A 65 -0.64 9.68 -5.38
CA ASP A 65 0.03 10.98 -5.41
C ASP A 65 1.53 10.88 -5.09
N TYR A 66 1.97 9.72 -4.59
CA TYR A 66 3.35 9.49 -4.20
C TYR A 66 4.30 9.35 -5.39
N THR A 67 5.29 10.24 -5.43
CA THR A 67 6.38 10.18 -6.40
C THR A 67 7.56 9.39 -5.83
N VAL A 68 7.72 8.14 -6.27
CA VAL A 68 8.82 7.26 -5.88
C VAL A 68 10.18 7.88 -6.27
N SER A 69 10.91 8.37 -5.27
CA SER A 69 12.31 8.82 -5.30
C SER A 69 13.18 7.90 -4.44
N GLU A 70 14.49 7.84 -4.70
CA GLU A 70 15.40 6.92 -3.99
C GLU A 70 15.39 7.12 -2.47
N SER A 71 15.32 8.37 -2.01
CA SER A 71 15.23 8.72 -0.59
C SER A 71 13.94 8.26 0.11
N ARG A 72 12.88 7.97 -0.66
CA ARG A 72 11.57 7.64 -0.11
C ARG A 72 11.18 6.17 -0.28
N LEU A 73 11.95 5.38 -1.06
CA LEU A 73 11.69 3.94 -1.27
C LEU A 73 11.48 3.17 0.04
N ASN A 74 12.17 3.59 1.11
CA ASN A 74 12.06 3.00 2.44
C ASN A 74 10.63 3.05 3.02
N ASP A 75 9.83 4.06 2.70
CA ASP A 75 8.43 4.16 3.16
C ASP A 75 7.58 3.02 2.55
N ILE A 76 7.83 2.69 1.28
CA ILE A 76 7.12 1.60 0.61
C ILE A 76 7.57 0.24 1.16
N VAL A 77 8.87 0.09 1.43
CA VAL A 77 9.40 -1.14 2.04
C VAL A 77 8.85 -1.33 3.45
N ALA A 78 8.75 -0.27 4.24
CA ALA A 78 8.17 -0.31 5.58
C ALA A 78 6.68 -0.69 5.54
N LEU A 79 5.90 -0.14 4.60
CA LEU A 79 4.52 -0.54 4.36
C LEU A 79 4.38 -2.03 4.02
N LEU A 80 5.20 -2.53 3.08
CA LEU A 80 5.18 -3.93 2.66
C LEU A 80 5.56 -4.86 3.82
N ARG A 81 6.62 -4.50 4.55
CA ARG A 81 7.06 -5.24 5.74
C ARG A 81 5.93 -5.31 6.77
N TYR A 82 5.30 -4.18 7.09
CA TYR A 82 4.15 -4.16 7.99
C TYR A 82 3.04 -5.12 7.52
N CYS A 83 2.67 -5.08 6.23
CA CYS A 83 1.58 -5.91 5.71
C CYS A 83 1.88 -7.42 5.71
N TYR A 84 3.15 -7.82 5.58
CA TYR A 84 3.54 -9.23 5.45
C TYR A 84 4.18 -9.84 6.69
N THR A 85 4.64 -9.03 7.65
CA THR A 85 5.08 -9.49 8.96
C THR A 85 3.91 -9.58 9.96
N GLU A 86 2.98 -8.62 9.94
CA GLU A 86 1.84 -8.60 10.85
C GLU A 86 0.61 -9.35 10.29
N LEU A 87 -0.33 -9.71 11.17
CA LEU A 87 -1.65 -10.20 10.80
C LEU A 87 -2.47 -9.10 10.11
N SER A 88 -2.17 -8.87 8.84
CA SER A 88 -2.87 -7.93 7.97
C SER A 88 -3.88 -8.65 7.07
N PRO A 89 -5.06 -8.05 6.82
CA PRO A 89 -6.07 -8.63 5.94
C PRO A 89 -5.58 -8.81 4.50
N ASP A 90 -6.03 -9.86 3.82
CA ASP A 90 -5.58 -10.19 2.45
C ASP A 90 -5.89 -9.11 1.43
N ARG A 91 -6.97 -8.34 1.63
CA ARG A 91 -7.27 -7.18 0.77
C ARG A 91 -6.15 -6.15 0.82
N LEU A 92 -5.63 -5.85 2.02
CA LEU A 92 -4.53 -4.89 2.19
C LEU A 92 -3.23 -5.43 1.58
N LYS A 93 -2.91 -6.72 1.81
CA LYS A 93 -1.72 -7.37 1.23
C LYS A 93 -1.74 -7.32 -0.31
N ARG A 94 -2.86 -7.73 -0.93
CA ARG A 94 -3.04 -7.67 -2.39
C ARG A 94 -2.92 -6.25 -2.94
N PHE A 95 -3.46 -5.28 -2.20
CA PHE A 95 -3.36 -3.87 -2.56
C PHE A 95 -1.91 -3.38 -2.59
N VAL A 96 -1.14 -3.61 -1.51
CA VAL A 96 0.25 -3.11 -1.44
C VAL A 96 1.19 -3.84 -2.39
N VAL A 97 1.00 -5.14 -2.61
CA VAL A 97 1.82 -5.89 -3.58
C VAL A 97 1.49 -5.52 -5.03
N HIS A 98 0.24 -5.14 -5.31
CA HIS A 98 -0.12 -4.58 -6.62
C HIS A 98 0.57 -3.23 -6.86
N TYR A 99 0.63 -2.36 -5.85
CA TYR A 99 1.45 -1.15 -5.95
C TYR A 99 2.93 -1.47 -6.18
N ALA A 100 3.48 -2.44 -5.44
CA ALA A 100 4.87 -2.88 -5.61
C ALA A 100 5.14 -3.39 -7.03
N ALA A 101 4.24 -4.20 -7.60
CA ALA A 101 4.31 -4.68 -8.98
C ALA A 101 4.31 -3.53 -10.00
N CYS A 102 3.57 -2.45 -9.73
CA CYS A 102 3.58 -1.24 -10.57
C CYS A 102 4.95 -0.53 -10.56
N LYS A 103 5.62 -0.51 -9.42
CA LYS A 103 6.88 0.22 -9.20
C LYS A 103 8.11 -0.69 -9.10
N VAL A 104 7.98 -1.97 -9.46
CA VAL A 104 8.99 -3.02 -9.20
C VAL A 104 10.37 -2.65 -9.71
N LYS A 105 10.49 -2.02 -10.88
CA LYS A 105 11.79 -1.60 -11.45
C LYS A 105 12.55 -0.62 -10.55
N LYS A 106 11.82 0.24 -9.83
CA LYS A 106 12.41 1.18 -8.86
C LYS A 106 12.68 0.48 -7.52
N LEU A 107 11.72 -0.30 -7.03
CA LEU A 107 11.83 -1.02 -5.75
C LEU A 107 12.96 -2.06 -5.76
N TRP A 108 13.19 -2.72 -6.90
CA TRP A 108 14.25 -3.72 -7.04
C TRP A 108 15.66 -3.16 -6.78
N LYS A 109 15.85 -1.83 -6.83
CA LYS A 109 17.12 -1.20 -6.49
C LYS A 109 17.39 -1.15 -4.97
N SER A 110 16.38 -1.32 -4.13
CA SER A 110 16.53 -1.36 -2.67
C SER A 110 16.91 -2.77 -2.22
N VAL A 111 17.99 -2.86 -1.45
CA VAL A 111 18.45 -4.13 -0.85
C VAL A 111 17.43 -4.63 0.18
N GLU A 112 16.82 -3.71 0.91
CA GLU A 112 15.79 -4.00 1.92
C GLU A 112 14.54 -4.61 1.28
N PHE A 113 14.18 -4.18 0.06
CA PHE A 113 13.10 -4.79 -0.71
C PHE A 113 13.45 -6.20 -1.17
N GLN A 114 14.68 -6.43 -1.63
CA GLN A 114 15.14 -7.77 -2.04
C GLN A 114 15.13 -8.73 -0.84
N GLN A 115 15.66 -8.31 0.30
CA GLN A 115 15.62 -9.08 1.56
C GLN A 115 14.18 -9.41 1.98
N LEU A 116 13.26 -8.43 1.87
CA LEU A 116 11.85 -8.67 2.20
C LEU A 116 11.21 -9.77 1.34
N LEU A 117 11.58 -9.87 0.06
CA LEU A 117 11.12 -10.92 -0.84
C LEU A 117 11.71 -12.30 -0.48
N GLU A 118 12.96 -12.33 -0.02
CA GLU A 118 13.60 -13.56 0.47
C GLU A 118 12.95 -14.05 1.76
N GLU A 119 12.61 -13.14 2.67
CA GLU A 119 11.98 -13.42 3.96
C GLU A 119 10.52 -13.91 3.81
N HIS A 120 9.77 -13.34 2.86
CA HIS A 120 8.33 -13.57 2.72
C HIS A 120 7.95 -14.20 1.38
N GLY A 121 8.10 -15.52 1.26
CA GLY A 121 7.79 -16.26 0.03
C GLY A 121 6.36 -16.06 -0.52
N SER A 122 5.37 -15.83 0.35
CA SER A 122 3.99 -15.53 -0.08
C SER A 122 3.88 -14.16 -0.78
N MET A 123 4.66 -13.16 -0.35
CA MET A 123 4.76 -11.87 -1.02
C MET A 123 5.41 -12.04 -2.39
N SER A 124 6.52 -12.78 -2.45
CA SER A 124 7.27 -13.04 -3.69
C SER A 124 6.41 -13.73 -4.73
N ARG A 125 5.64 -14.75 -4.32
CA ARG A 125 4.70 -15.43 -5.20
C ARG A 125 3.63 -14.46 -5.75
N ALA A 126 2.97 -13.69 -4.88
CA ALA A 126 1.94 -12.75 -5.31
C ALA A 126 2.49 -11.65 -6.24
N LEU A 127 3.72 -11.19 -5.98
CA LEU A 127 4.40 -10.24 -6.84
C LEU A 127 4.67 -10.84 -8.22
N VAL A 128 5.22 -12.06 -8.30
CA VAL A 128 5.50 -12.74 -9.57
C VAL A 128 4.22 -12.99 -10.36
N GLU A 129 3.15 -13.45 -9.71
CA GLU A 129 1.84 -13.65 -10.35
C GLU A 129 1.34 -12.36 -11.02
N LEU A 130 1.42 -11.22 -10.33
CA LEU A 130 1.06 -9.92 -10.91
C LEU A 130 1.98 -9.46 -12.04
N LEU A 131 3.26 -9.84 -12.01
CA LEU A 131 4.20 -9.51 -13.07
C LEU A 131 4.00 -10.40 -14.30
N LEU A 132 3.60 -11.65 -14.15
CA LEU A 132 3.27 -12.54 -15.26
C LEU A 132 2.04 -12.01 -16.03
N LEU A 133 1.02 -11.54 -15.32
CA LEU A 133 -0.17 -10.90 -15.93
C LEU A 133 0.13 -9.62 -16.73
N LYS A 134 1.36 -9.09 -16.70
CA LYS A 134 1.78 -7.96 -17.57
C LYS A 134 2.23 -8.39 -18.95
N PHE A 135 2.63 -9.64 -19.11
CA PHE A 135 3.24 -10.16 -20.33
C PHE A 135 2.25 -10.92 -21.22
N ASP A 136 1.07 -11.22 -20.69
CA ASP A 136 -0.11 -11.72 -21.42
C ASP A 136 -0.93 -10.55 -21.99
#